data_AF-A0A0S8CBP4-F1
#
_entry.id   AF-A0A0S8CBP4-F1
#
_cell.length_a   1.000
_cell.length_b   1.000
_cell.length_c   1.000
_cell.angle_alpha   90.00
_cell.angle_beta   90.00
_cell.angle_gamma   90.00
#
_symmetry.space_group_name_H-M   'P 1'
#
loop_
_entity.id
_entity.type
_entity.pdbx_description
1 polymer ?
#
loop_
_entity_poly.entity_id
_entity_poly.type
_entity_poly.pdbx_seq_one_letter_code
_entity_poly.pdbx_strand_id
1 'polypeptide(L)'
;MTTGKSVAQQVEDSNEARRLLDEAWDRAKKVYKDAKEQADIVYKEAKKLAVDKEAKKRADEAHKEAVKEAGKIRDAITNEAMVVFGDFWKQKDIDTQDAITKSKERSDRAKIAYKEAKEQADIVHQEAKGQAVDKQAEKEADKARKEAFKQAKKDRDEAIT
;
A
#
# COMPACT_ATOMS: atom_id res chain seq x y z
N MET A 1 6.89 -3.32 16.79
CA MET A 1 6.21 -4.39 16.03
C MET A 1 5.60 -3.76 14.78
N THR A 2 6.30 -3.81 13.64
CA THR A 2 5.69 -3.47 12.35
C THR A 2 4.97 -4.72 11.86
N THR A 3 3.72 -4.87 12.28
CA THR A 3 2.82 -5.89 11.75
C THR A 3 2.54 -5.56 10.29
N GLY A 4 3.30 -6.16 9.38
CA GLY A 4 2.96 -6.14 7.96
C GLY A 4 1.56 -6.72 7.81
N LYS A 5 0.67 -5.99 7.12
CA LYS A 5 -0.68 -6.47 6.82
C LYS A 5 -0.57 -7.82 6.12
N SER A 6 -1.42 -8.77 6.52
CA SER A 6 -1.48 -10.07 5.85
C SER A 6 -1.88 -9.89 4.38
N VAL A 7 -1.52 -10.85 3.52
CA VAL A 7 -1.92 -10.83 2.10
C VAL A 7 -3.45 -10.72 1.98
N ALA A 8 -4.20 -11.42 2.85
CA ALA A 8 -5.66 -11.33 2.89
C ALA A 8 -6.14 -9.90 3.19
N GLN A 9 -5.53 -9.24 4.17
CA GLN A 9 -5.88 -7.87 4.54
C GLN A 9 -5.50 -6.86 3.45
N GLN A 10 -4.39 -7.07 2.75
CA GLN A 10 -4.05 -6.23 1.58
C GLN A 10 -5.07 -6.39 0.44
N VAL A 11 -5.61 -7.58 0.23
CA VAL A 11 -6.65 -7.83 -0.78
C VAL A 11 -7.97 -7.17 -0.36
N GLU A 12 -8.37 -7.29 0.90
CA GLU A 12 -9.55 -6.62 1.45
C GLU A 12 -9.47 -5.10 1.31
N ASP A 13 -8.36 -4.49 1.73
CA ASP A 13 -8.13 -3.04 1.60
C ASP A 13 -8.23 -2.58 0.13
N SER A 14 -7.68 -3.38 -0.80
CA SER A 14 -7.70 -3.04 -2.23
C SER A 14 -9.12 -3.12 -2.80
N ASN A 15 -9.89 -4.13 -2.39
CA ASN A 15 -11.29 -4.29 -2.79
C ASN A 15 -12.16 -3.18 -2.21
N GLU A 16 -11.91 -2.78 -0.96
CA GLU A 16 -12.62 -1.68 -0.33
C GLU A 16 -12.34 -0.34 -1.02
N ALA A 17 -11.06 -0.03 -1.30
CA ALA A 17 -10.69 1.16 -2.04
C ALA A 17 -11.38 1.22 -3.43
N ARG A 18 -11.46 0.07 -4.12
CA ARG A 18 -12.17 -0.02 -5.40
C ARG A 18 -13.67 0.21 -5.26
N ARG A 19 -14.30 -0.44 -4.27
CA ARG A 19 -15.74 -0.27 -3.98
C ARG A 19 -16.08 1.19 -3.69
N LEU A 20 -15.27 1.88 -2.89
CA LEU A 20 -15.49 3.29 -2.56
C LEU A 20 -15.39 4.21 -3.78
N LEU A 21 -14.46 3.95 -4.69
CA LEU A 21 -14.37 4.67 -5.96
C LEU A 21 -15.62 4.46 -6.82
N ASP A 22 -16.07 3.21 -6.98
CA ASP A 22 -17.25 2.88 -7.77
C ASP A 22 -18.52 3.53 -7.16
N GLU A 23 -18.67 3.50 -5.83
CA GLU A 23 -19.76 4.19 -5.13
C GLU A 23 -19.73 5.70 -5.34
N ALA A 24 -18.56 6.33 -5.34
CA ALA A 24 -18.43 7.76 -5.57
C ALA A 24 -18.87 8.13 -7.00
N TRP A 25 -18.56 7.30 -8.00
CA TRP A 25 -19.01 7.48 -9.38
C TRP A 25 -20.52 7.38 -9.50
N ASP A 26 -21.14 6.38 -8.84
CA ASP A 26 -22.59 6.23 -8.82
C ASP A 26 -23.27 7.44 -8.15
N ARG A 27 -22.72 7.93 -7.03
CA ARG A 27 -23.21 9.13 -6.36
C ARG A 27 -23.08 10.37 -7.26
N ALA A 28 -21.93 10.57 -7.90
CA ALA A 28 -21.70 11.69 -8.82
C ALA A 28 -22.71 11.67 -9.99
N LYS A 29 -22.93 10.50 -10.58
CA LYS A 29 -23.91 10.30 -11.65
C LYS A 29 -25.34 10.60 -11.19
N LYS A 30 -25.72 10.13 -10.00
CA LYS A 30 -27.04 10.40 -9.41
C LYS A 30 -27.24 11.88 -9.15
N VAL A 31 -26.29 12.55 -8.48
CA VAL A 31 -26.36 13.99 -8.20
C VAL A 31 -26.50 14.81 -9.48
N TYR A 32 -25.71 14.49 -10.51
CA TYR A 32 -25.83 15.17 -11.80
C TYR A 32 -27.22 15.01 -12.43
N LYS A 33 -27.75 13.77 -12.41
CA LYS A 33 -29.07 13.46 -12.96
C LYS A 33 -30.16 14.25 -12.22
N ASP A 34 -30.17 14.17 -10.89
CA ASP A 34 -31.19 14.81 -10.06
C ASP A 34 -31.15 16.34 -10.22
N ALA A 35 -29.95 16.95 -10.23
CA ALA A 35 -29.80 18.38 -10.43
C ALA A 35 -30.21 18.83 -11.84
N LYS A 36 -29.92 18.04 -12.87
CA LYS A 36 -30.36 18.32 -14.24
C LYS A 36 -31.87 18.23 -14.38
N GLU A 37 -32.52 17.23 -13.78
CA GLU A 37 -33.98 17.09 -13.79
C GLU A 37 -34.65 18.30 -13.10
N GLN A 38 -34.09 18.77 -11.98
CA GLN A 38 -34.58 19.99 -11.32
C GLN A 38 -34.40 21.23 -12.21
N ALA A 39 -33.24 21.39 -12.85
CA ALA A 39 -33.00 22.48 -13.79
C ALA A 39 -33.99 22.45 -14.97
N ASP A 40 -34.27 21.27 -15.53
CA ASP A 40 -35.22 21.07 -16.62
C ASP A 40 -36.66 21.45 -16.21
N ILE A 41 -37.08 21.14 -14.98
CA ILE A 41 -38.39 21.52 -14.45
C ILE A 41 -38.50 23.04 -14.34
N VAL A 42 -37.54 23.69 -13.69
CA VAL A 42 -37.53 25.15 -13.52
C VAL A 42 -37.49 25.87 -14.86
N TYR A 43 -36.69 25.37 -15.81
CA TYR A 43 -36.60 25.91 -17.16
C TYR A 43 -37.95 25.85 -17.90
N LYS A 44 -38.63 24.70 -17.85
CA LYS A 44 -39.94 24.54 -18.49
C LYS A 44 -40.98 25.52 -17.94
N GLU A 45 -41.03 25.70 -16.62
CA GLU A 45 -41.94 26.66 -15.99
C GLU A 45 -41.57 28.11 -16.32
N ALA A 46 -40.29 28.47 -16.26
CA ALA A 46 -39.81 29.79 -16.64
C ALA A 46 -40.13 30.14 -18.10
N LYS A 47 -40.00 29.18 -19.03
CA LYS A 47 -40.35 29.36 -20.45
C LYS A 47 -41.85 29.60 -20.67
N LYS A 48 -42.73 28.96 -19.89
CA LYS A 48 -44.18 29.16 -19.97
C LYS A 48 -44.57 30.57 -19.50
N LEU A 49 -43.90 31.09 -18.47
CA LEU A 49 -44.17 32.41 -17.89
C LEU A 49 -43.54 33.56 -18.70
N ALA A 50 -42.52 33.29 -19.51
CA ALA A 50 -41.81 34.29 -20.29
C ALA A 50 -42.66 34.83 -21.46
N VAL A 51 -43.14 36.07 -21.31
CA VAL A 51 -44.02 36.75 -22.29
C VAL A 51 -43.27 37.36 -23.49
N ASP A 52 -41.98 37.65 -23.33
CA ASP A 52 -41.15 38.27 -24.36
C ASP A 52 -39.90 37.43 -24.70
N LYS A 53 -39.19 37.86 -25.76
CA LYS A 53 -38.02 37.14 -26.27
C LYS A 53 -36.82 37.21 -25.33
N GLU A 54 -36.63 38.30 -24.58
CA GLU A 54 -35.53 38.45 -23.63
C GLU A 54 -35.71 37.58 -22.39
N ALA A 55 -36.94 37.51 -21.85
CA ALA A 55 -37.28 36.62 -20.76
C ALA A 55 -37.06 35.15 -21.14
N LYS A 56 -37.44 34.77 -22.37
CA LYS A 56 -37.17 33.43 -22.90
C LYS A 56 -35.67 33.12 -23.01
N LYS A 57 -34.87 34.11 -23.41
CA LYS A 57 -33.41 33.96 -23.51
C LYS A 57 -32.76 33.84 -22.13
N ARG A 58 -33.20 34.63 -21.14
CA ARG A 58 -32.74 34.51 -19.75
C ARG A 58 -33.02 33.14 -19.16
N ALA A 59 -34.18 32.54 -19.47
CA ALA A 59 -34.48 31.17 -19.05
C ALA A 59 -33.52 30.14 -19.68
N ASP A 60 -33.17 30.29 -20.97
CA ASP A 60 -32.19 29.41 -21.65
C ASP A 60 -30.80 29.52 -21.01
N GLU A 61 -30.35 30.75 -20.75
CA GLU A 61 -29.03 31.03 -20.15
C GLU A 61 -28.95 30.49 -18.72
N ALA A 62 -29.99 30.70 -17.90
CA ALA A 62 -30.06 30.18 -16.54
C ALA A 62 -30.07 28.64 -16.49
N HIS A 63 -30.82 28.00 -17.39
CA HIS A 63 -30.81 26.54 -17.53
C HIS A 63 -29.43 26.00 -17.90
N LYS A 64 -28.79 26.61 -18.89
CA LYS A 64 -27.45 26.21 -19.34
C LYS A 64 -26.42 26.31 -18.22
N GLU A 65 -26.42 27.40 -17.45
CA GLU A 65 -25.52 27.55 -16.31
C GLU A 65 -25.85 26.56 -15.19
N ALA A 66 -27.13 26.30 -14.88
CA ALA A 66 -27.51 25.30 -13.88
C ALA A 66 -27.01 23.88 -14.24
N VAL A 67 -27.17 23.45 -15.50
CA VAL A 67 -26.66 22.15 -15.98
C VAL A 67 -25.14 22.08 -15.94
N LYS A 68 -24.46 23.19 -16.22
CA LYS A 68 -23.00 23.31 -16.15
C LYS A 68 -22.49 23.21 -14.71
N GLU A 69 -23.13 23.89 -13.76
CA GLU A 69 -22.81 23.78 -12.33
C GLU A 69 -23.04 22.36 -11.80
N ALA A 70 -24.15 21.71 -12.20
CA ALA A 70 -24.37 20.30 -11.88
C ALA A 70 -23.23 19.41 -12.41
N GLY A 71 -22.73 19.69 -13.61
CA GLY A 71 -21.56 19.02 -14.18
C GLY A 71 -20.29 19.21 -13.36
N LYS A 72 -20.03 20.44 -12.88
CA LYS A 72 -18.88 20.72 -12.02
C LYS A 72 -18.94 19.95 -10.70
N ILE A 73 -20.12 19.83 -10.09
CA ILE A 73 -20.30 19.06 -8.85
C ILE A 73 -19.98 17.58 -9.08
N ARG A 74 -20.50 16.99 -10.17
CA ARG A 74 -20.18 15.61 -10.56
C ARG A 74 -18.67 15.41 -10.74
N ASP A 75 -18.03 16.34 -11.44
CA ASP A 75 -16.61 16.25 -11.73
C ASP A 75 -15.79 16.42 -10.44
N ALA A 76 -16.20 17.29 -9.52
CA ALA A 76 -15.57 17.45 -8.21
C ALA A 76 -15.63 16.16 -7.38
N ILE A 77 -16.80 15.52 -7.29
CA ILE A 77 -16.96 14.23 -6.59
C ILE A 77 -16.06 13.15 -7.22
N THR A 78 -16.05 13.09 -8.55
CA THR A 78 -15.26 12.10 -9.30
C THR A 78 -13.77 12.32 -9.10
N ASN A 79 -13.30 13.57 -9.19
CA ASN A 79 -11.89 13.93 -9.02
C ASN A 79 -11.41 13.64 -7.61
N GLU A 80 -12.17 14.02 -6.58
CA GLU A 80 -11.82 13.74 -5.19
C GLU A 80 -11.67 12.23 -4.96
N ALA A 81 -12.63 11.43 -5.45
CA ALA A 81 -12.56 9.97 -5.32
C ALA A 81 -11.35 9.38 -6.06
N MET A 82 -11.00 9.90 -7.24
CA MET A 82 -9.81 9.48 -7.98
C MET A 82 -8.50 9.86 -7.27
N VAL A 83 -8.44 11.03 -6.64
CA VAL A 83 -7.26 11.47 -5.85
C VAL A 83 -7.06 10.52 -4.67
N VAL A 84 -8.10 10.30 -3.87
CA VAL A 84 -8.04 9.41 -2.71
C VAL A 84 -7.66 7.98 -3.12
N PHE A 85 -8.25 7.47 -4.21
CA PHE A 85 -7.90 6.15 -4.74
C PHE A 85 -6.45 6.09 -5.22
N GLY A 86 -5.97 7.13 -5.90
CA GLY A 86 -4.58 7.21 -6.35
C GLY A 86 -3.59 7.25 -5.18
N ASP A 87 -3.90 8.02 -4.14
CA ASP A 87 -3.04 8.15 -2.96
C ASP A 87 -2.98 6.86 -2.14
N PHE A 88 -4.07 6.08 -2.09
CA PHE A 88 -4.06 4.72 -1.54
C PHE A 88 -3.01 3.83 -2.22
N TRP A 89 -2.95 3.82 -3.56
CA TRP A 89 -2.00 2.98 -4.30
C TRP A 89 -0.55 3.47 -4.17
N LYS A 90 -0.34 4.79 -4.11
CA LYS A 90 1.00 5.34 -3.83
C LYS A 90 1.48 4.90 -2.44
N GLN A 91 0.63 4.99 -1.42
CA GLN A 91 1.00 4.56 -0.07
C GLN A 91 1.31 3.06 -0.04
N LYS A 92 0.51 2.25 -0.73
CA LYS A 92 0.75 0.80 -0.82
C LYS A 92 2.09 0.47 -1.48
N ASP A 93 2.50 1.21 -2.52
CA ASP A 93 3.81 1.03 -3.15
C ASP A 93 4.95 1.40 -2.17
N ILE A 94 4.83 2.53 -1.46
CA ILE A 94 5.78 2.94 -0.43
C ILE A 94 5.93 1.86 0.64
N ASP A 95 4.82 1.35 1.17
CA ASP A 95 4.83 0.29 2.20
C ASP A 95 5.50 -0.99 1.68
N THR A 96 5.28 -1.32 0.40
CA THR A 96 5.90 -2.48 -0.25
C THR A 96 7.42 -2.30 -0.39
N GLN A 97 7.88 -1.12 -0.82
CA GLN A 97 9.30 -0.81 -0.94
C GLN A 97 10.01 -0.80 0.43
N ASP A 98 9.36 -0.25 1.46
CA ASP A 98 9.87 -0.27 2.83
C ASP A 98 10.00 -1.70 3.37
N ALA A 99 9.00 -2.56 3.14
CA ALA A 99 9.06 -3.98 3.51
C ALA A 99 10.20 -4.72 2.78
N ILE A 100 10.40 -4.47 1.48
CA ILE A 100 11.51 -5.03 0.70
C ILE A 100 12.86 -4.57 1.28
N THR A 101 12.98 -3.28 1.60
CA THR A 101 14.21 -2.70 2.15
C THR A 101 14.56 -3.31 3.49
N LYS A 102 13.59 -3.37 4.42
CA LYS A 102 13.76 -4.02 5.73
C LYS A 102 14.12 -5.50 5.61
N SER A 103 13.52 -6.22 4.65
CA SER A 103 13.85 -7.62 4.39
C SER A 103 15.30 -7.79 3.91
N LYS A 104 15.76 -6.91 3.01
CA LYS A 104 17.17 -6.89 2.57
C LYS A 104 18.12 -6.60 3.72
N GLU A 105 17.85 -5.57 4.53
CA GLU A 105 18.67 -5.23 5.69
C GLU A 105 18.74 -6.39 6.70
N ARG A 106 17.61 -7.04 6.98
CA ARG A 106 17.55 -8.22 7.85
C ARG A 106 18.42 -9.35 7.29
N SER A 107 18.32 -9.59 5.98
CA SER A 107 19.13 -10.61 5.30
C SER A 107 20.62 -10.33 5.35
N ASP A 108 21.02 -9.07 5.14
CA ASP A 108 22.43 -8.69 5.16
C ASP A 108 23.01 -8.74 6.57
N ARG A 109 22.26 -8.29 7.59
CA ARG A 109 22.64 -8.48 9.01
C ARG A 109 22.80 -9.96 9.36
N ALA A 110 21.88 -10.81 8.92
CA ALA A 110 21.97 -12.26 9.17
C ALA A 110 23.21 -12.89 8.50
N LYS A 111 23.57 -12.46 7.28
CA LYS A 111 24.79 -12.91 6.61
C LYS A 111 26.06 -12.46 7.34
N ILE A 112 26.09 -11.22 7.84
CA ILE A 112 27.22 -10.69 8.62
C ILE A 112 27.38 -11.49 9.91
N ALA A 113 26.31 -11.63 10.69
CA ALA A 113 26.31 -12.39 11.94
C ALA A 113 26.74 -13.86 11.73
N TYR A 114 26.29 -14.50 10.64
CA TYR A 114 26.74 -15.84 10.27
C TYR A 114 28.25 -15.91 10.01
N LYS A 115 28.81 -14.91 9.31
CA LYS A 115 30.24 -14.85 9.03
C LYS A 115 31.04 -14.67 10.31
N GLU A 116 30.62 -13.74 11.17
CA GLU A 116 31.26 -13.47 12.47
C GLU A 116 31.21 -14.69 13.40
N ALA A 117 30.06 -15.37 13.48
CA ALA A 117 29.92 -16.60 14.28
C ALA A 117 30.84 -17.72 13.79
N LYS A 118 31.06 -17.83 12.47
CA LYS A 118 32.02 -18.79 11.92
C LYS A 118 33.47 -18.42 12.26
N GLU A 119 33.83 -17.15 12.15
CA GLU A 119 35.18 -16.68 12.52
C GLU A 119 35.46 -16.92 14.01
N GLN A 120 34.49 -16.65 14.89
CA GLN A 120 34.61 -16.95 16.32
C GLN A 120 34.75 -18.45 16.58
N ALA A 121 33.95 -19.30 15.92
CA ALA A 121 34.07 -20.75 16.05
C ALA A 121 35.42 -21.27 15.54
N ASP A 122 36.01 -20.64 14.53
CA ASP A 122 37.35 -20.95 14.04
C ASP A 122 38.44 -20.54 15.05
N ILE A 123 38.32 -19.37 15.69
CA ILE A 123 39.25 -18.92 16.74
C ILE A 123 39.22 -19.88 17.93
N VAL A 124 38.03 -20.17 18.47
CA VAL A 124 37.85 -21.08 19.61
C VAL A 124 38.35 -22.49 19.28
N HIS A 125 38.15 -22.94 18.04
CA HIS A 125 38.68 -24.23 17.57
C HIS A 125 40.21 -24.28 17.58
N GLN A 126 40.88 -23.23 17.10
CA GLN A 126 42.34 -23.16 17.11
C GLN A 126 42.90 -23.15 18.54
N GLU A 127 42.28 -22.39 19.44
CA GLU A 127 42.65 -22.35 20.86
C GLU A 127 42.47 -23.73 21.52
N ALA A 128 41.32 -24.37 21.32
CA ALA A 128 41.02 -25.68 21.88
C ALA A 128 41.97 -26.77 21.34
N LYS A 129 42.34 -26.71 20.05
CA LYS A 129 43.36 -27.62 19.48
C LYS A 129 44.76 -27.37 20.05
N GLY A 130 45.13 -26.10 20.26
CA GLY A 130 46.41 -25.75 20.89
C GLY A 130 46.54 -26.25 22.34
N GLN A 131 45.41 -26.45 23.04
CA GLN A 131 45.34 -26.96 24.41
C GLN A 131 45.08 -28.47 24.51
N ALA A 132 44.87 -29.15 23.38
CA ALA A 132 44.54 -30.57 23.37
C ALA A 132 45.74 -31.43 23.80
N VAL A 133 45.56 -32.23 24.85
CA VAL A 133 46.60 -33.13 25.39
C VAL A 133 46.61 -34.51 24.75
N ASP A 134 45.58 -34.85 23.98
CA ASP A 134 45.44 -36.12 23.28
C ASP A 134 44.56 -36.01 22.02
N LYS A 135 44.49 -37.10 21.24
CA LYS A 135 43.67 -37.20 20.02
C LYS A 135 42.16 -37.18 20.29
N GLN A 136 41.71 -37.45 21.51
CA GLN A 136 40.29 -37.40 21.86
C GLN A 136 39.86 -35.94 21.98
N ALA A 137 40.64 -35.12 22.68
CA ALA A 137 40.42 -33.68 22.83
C ALA A 137 40.43 -32.94 21.47
N GLU A 138 41.34 -33.29 20.55
CA GLU A 138 41.33 -32.73 19.19
C GLU A 138 40.04 -33.03 18.42
N LYS A 139 39.52 -34.26 18.54
CA LYS A 139 38.26 -34.68 17.90
C LYS A 139 37.05 -33.96 18.47
N GLU A 140 37.02 -33.74 19.79
CA GLU A 140 35.95 -32.97 20.43
C GLU A 140 35.98 -31.50 19.99
N ALA A 141 37.17 -30.89 19.86
CA ALA A 141 37.29 -29.55 19.30
C ALA A 141 36.77 -29.48 17.84
N ASP A 142 37.13 -30.45 16.99
CA ASP A 142 36.63 -30.55 15.61
C ASP A 142 35.10 -30.73 15.54
N LYS A 143 34.52 -31.49 16.47
CA LYS A 143 33.08 -31.69 16.56
C LYS A 143 32.36 -30.42 17.02
N ALA A 144 32.87 -29.75 18.05
CA ALA A 144 32.32 -28.50 18.56
C ALA A 144 32.28 -27.40 17.48
N ARG A 145 33.35 -27.25 16.69
CA ARG A 145 33.38 -26.34 15.53
C ARG A 145 32.29 -26.65 14.51
N LYS A 146 32.11 -27.93 14.16
CA LYS A 146 31.08 -28.36 13.21
C LYS A 146 29.67 -28.09 13.73
N GLU A 147 29.43 -28.26 15.03
CA GLU A 147 28.16 -27.95 15.66
C GLU A 147 27.89 -26.45 15.69
N ALA A 148 28.88 -25.63 16.04
CA ALA A 148 28.79 -24.17 16.00
C ALA A 148 28.45 -23.65 14.59
N PHE A 149 29.07 -24.22 13.54
CA PHE A 149 28.74 -23.87 12.15
C PHE A 149 27.30 -24.24 11.76
N LYS A 150 26.80 -25.39 12.22
CA LYS A 150 25.41 -25.79 11.98
C LYS A 150 24.44 -24.84 12.67
N GLN A 151 24.73 -24.45 13.92
CA GLN A 151 23.91 -23.52 14.67
C GLN A 151 23.90 -22.14 14.01
N ALA A 152 25.06 -21.58 13.66
CA ALA A 152 25.14 -20.29 12.98
C ALA A 152 24.37 -20.28 11.64
N LYS A 153 24.39 -21.39 10.89
CA LYS A 153 23.59 -21.52 9.66
C LYS A 153 22.09 -21.52 9.97
N LYS A 154 21.68 -22.27 10.99
CA LYS A 154 20.28 -22.34 11.44
C LYS A 154 19.79 -20.95 11.86
N ASP A 155 20.55 -20.23 12.68
CA ASP A 155 20.21 -18.90 13.16
C ASP A 155 20.06 -17.90 12.01
N ARG A 156 20.94 -17.98 11.00
CA ARG A 156 20.81 -17.17 9.78
C ARG A 156 19.54 -17.50 9.00
N ASP A 157 19.25 -18.77 8.79
CA ASP A 157 18.10 -19.20 8.00
C ASP A 157 16.78 -18.79 8.71
N GLU A 158 16.72 -18.92 10.03
CA GLU A 158 15.62 -18.42 10.86
C GLU A 158 15.54 -16.88 10.84
N ALA A 159 16.68 -16.20 10.83
CA ALA A 159 16.72 -14.73 10.76
C ALA A 159 16.33 -14.17 9.38
N ILE A 160 16.29 -14.95 8.31
CA ILE A 160 15.90 -14.49 6.96
C ILE A 160 14.44 -14.82 6.64
N THR A 161 13.84 -15.74 7.40
CA THR A 161 12.44 -16.16 7.28
C THR A 161 11.50 -15.14 7.94
#